data_AF-A0A7L1JUS4-F1
#
_entry.id   AF-A0A7L1JUS4-F1
#
_cell.length_a   1.000
_cell.length_b   1.000
_cell.length_c   1.000
_cell.angle_alpha   90.00
_cell.angle_beta   90.00
_cell.angle_gamma   90.00
#
_symmetry.space_group_name_H-M   'P 1'
#
loop_
_entity.id
_entity.type
_entity.pdbx_description
1 polymer ?
#
loop_
_entity_poly.entity_id
_entity_poly.type
_entity_poly.pdbx_seq_one_letter_code
_entity_poly.pdbx_strand_id
1 'polypeptide(L)' 'LFNNHLITINFLVDDLRFYLEINKFSRLADSAEALAAHNMQSEKEVAFLKRKVAIISKLFLNSDIPPKLRVR' A
#
# COMPACT_ATOMS: atom_id res chain seq x y z
N LEU A 1 11.34 -6.84 23.08
CA LEU A 1 10.69 -8.14 22.76
C LEU A 1 9.19 -7.91 22.83
N PHE A 2 8.43 -8.30 21.81
CA PHE A 2 6.96 -8.35 21.85
C PHE A 2 6.55 -9.78 21.57
N ASN A 3 5.72 -10.39 22.40
CA ASN A 3 5.36 -11.81 22.30
C ASN A 3 6.58 -12.73 22.10
N ASN A 4 7.67 -12.52 22.86
CA ASN A 4 8.94 -13.26 22.75
C ASN A 4 9.65 -13.18 21.38
N HIS A 5 9.22 -12.28 20.49
CA HIS A 5 9.89 -12.00 19.23
C HIS A 5 10.75 -10.74 19.33
N LEU A 6 11.98 -10.83 18.83
CA LEU A 6 12.88 -9.68 18.70
C LEU A 6 12.35 -8.78 17.58
N ILE A 7 11.76 -7.64 17.94
CA ILE A 7 11.38 -6.62 16.97
C ILE A 7 12.63 -5.88 16.54
N THR A 8 13.03 -5.99 15.27
CA THR A 8 13.94 -5.01 14.69
C THR A 8 13.12 -3.76 14.34
N ILE A 9 13.42 -2.63 14.97
CA ILE A 9 12.65 -1.38 14.85
C ILE A 9 12.44 -0.99 13.38
N ASN A 10 13.44 -1.18 12.52
CA ASN A 10 13.35 -0.86 11.10
C ASN A 10 12.28 -1.68 10.35
N PHE A 11 12.04 -2.95 10.71
CA PHE A 11 10.96 -3.75 10.11
C PHE A 11 9.59 -3.27 10.58
N LEU A 12 9.43 -2.99 11.88
CA LEU A 12 8.15 -2.49 12.40
C LEU A 12 7.75 -1.14 11.79
N VAL A 13 8.72 -0.24 11.62
CA VAL A 13 8.49 1.06 10.98
C VAL A 13 8.09 0.88 9.51
N ASP A 14 8.71 -0.05 8.80
CA ASP A 14 8.38 -0.33 7.41
C ASP A 14 7.00 -0.96 7.25
N ASP A 15 6.66 -1.95 8.08
CA ASP A 15 5.35 -2.60 8.11
C ASP A 15 4.23 -1.59 8.40
N LEU A 16 4.45 -0.68 9.37
CA LEU A 16 3.50 0.38 9.68
C LEU A 16 3.34 1.37 8.53
N ARG A 17 4.44 1.76 7.87
CA ARG A 17 4.39 2.65 6.69
C ARG A 17 3.61 2.02 5.56
N PHE A 18 3.86 0.74 5.26
CA PHE A 18 3.11 -0.01 4.27
C PHE A 18 1.63 -0.06 4.60
N TYR A 19 1.27 -0.39 5.84
CA TYR A 19 -0.12 -0.44 6.30
C TYR A 19 -0.83 0.91 6.10
N LEU A 20 -0.19 2.02 6.48
CA LEU A 20 -0.77 3.35 6.31
C LEU A 20 -0.94 3.71 4.83
N GLU A 21 0.01 3.37 3.97
CA GLU A 21 -0.09 3.66 2.54
C GLU A 21 -1.15 2.81 1.84
N ILE A 22 -1.29 1.53 2.20
CA ILE A 22 -2.33 0.68 1.63
C ILE A 22 -3.71 1.09 2.13
N ASN A 23 -3.85 1.45 3.42
CA ASN A 23 -5.12 1.94 3.96
C ASN A 23 -5.59 3.22 3.24
N LYS A 24 -4.68 4.18 3.01
CA LYS A 24 -4.99 5.38 2.20
C LYS A 24 -5.36 5.02 0.76
N PHE A 25 -4.63 4.08 0.15
CA PHE A 25 -4.91 3.63 -1.22
C PHE A 25 -6.30 2.97 -1.32
N SER A 26 -6.66 2.09 -0.39
CA SER A 26 -7.98 1.45 -0.34
C SER A 26 -9.10 2.48 -0.32
N ARG A 27 -9.02 3.49 0.56
CA ARG A 27 -10.03 4.55 0.60
C ARG A 27 -10.19 5.32 -0.71
N LEU A 28 -9.09 5.53 -1.45
CA LEU A 28 -9.14 6.16 -2.78
C LEU A 28 -9.75 5.22 -3.82
N ALA A 29 -9.43 3.93 -3.76
CA ALA A 29 -10.01 2.91 -4.63
C ALA A 29 -11.52 2.77 -4.40
N ASP A 30 -11.96 2.71 -3.15
CA ASP A 30 -13.39 2.65 -2.77
C ASP A 30 -14.14 3.89 -3.30
N SER A 31 -13.55 5.07 -3.17
CA SER A 31 -14.12 6.31 -3.71
C SER A 31 -14.22 6.30 -5.24
N ALA A 32 -13.20 5.76 -5.92
CA ALA A 32 -13.21 5.64 -7.37
C ALA A 32 -14.22 4.59 -7.87
N GLU A 33 -14.41 3.51 -7.11
CA GLU A 33 -15.43 2.49 -7.37
C GLU A 33 -16.84 3.07 -7.21
N ALA A 34 -17.08 3.85 -6.15
CA ALA A 34 -18.35 4.54 -5.95
C ALA A 34 -18.65 5.52 -7.11
N LEU A 35 -17.66 6.26 -7.60
CA LEU A 35 -17.81 7.13 -8.78
C LEU A 35 -18.07 6.33 -10.07
N ALA A 36 -17.43 5.17 -10.22
CA ALA A 36 -17.65 4.27 -11.35
C ALA A 36 -19.08 3.71 -11.38
N ALA A 37 -19.65 3.38 -10.22
CA ALA A 37 -21.04 2.95 -10.11
C ALA A 37 -22.04 4.01 -10.61
N HIS A 38 -21.66 5.29 -10.60
CA HIS A 38 -22.43 6.40 -11.14
C HIS A 38 -22.06 6.78 -12.58
N ASN A 39 -21.23 5.98 -13.27
CA ASN A 39 -20.66 6.28 -14.60
C ASN A 39 -19.84 7.59 -14.65
N MET A 40 -19.31 8.04 -13.51
CA MET A 40 -18.51 9.27 -13.38
C MET A 40 -17.00 8.98 -13.30
N GLN A 41 -16.57 7.76 -13.58
CA GLN A 41 -15.16 7.36 -13.48
C GLN A 41 -14.32 8.00 -14.59
N SER A 42 -13.21 8.64 -14.20
CA SER A 42 -12.25 9.17 -15.16
C SER A 42 -11.14 8.14 -15.46
N GLU A 43 -10.79 7.96 -16.74
CA GLU A 43 -9.60 7.17 -17.12
C GLU A 43 -8.32 7.67 -16.42
N LYS A 44 -8.24 8.98 -16.16
CA LYS A 44 -7.13 9.61 -15.44
C LYS A 44 -7.05 9.12 -13.99
N GLU A 45 -8.18 8.95 -13.31
CA GLU A 45 -8.24 8.44 -11.94
C GLU A 45 -7.82 6.97 -11.88
N VAL A 46 -8.29 6.15 -12.84
CA VAL A 46 -7.88 4.75 -12.95
C VAL A 46 -6.37 4.63 -13.21
N ALA A 47 -5.83 5.43 -14.13
CA ALA A 47 -4.40 5.46 -14.42
C ALA A 47 -3.57 5.91 -13.19
N PHE A 48 -4.08 6.89 -12.43
CA PHE A 48 -3.47 7.33 -11.19
C PHE A 48 -3.41 6.21 -10.14
N LEU A 49 -4.52 5.49 -9.92
CA LEU A 49 -4.57 4.37 -8.97
C LEU A 49 -3.61 3.24 -9.40
N LYS A 50 -3.58 2.88 -10.68
CA LYS A 50 -2.64 1.89 -11.23
C LYS A 50 -1.18 2.28 -10.99
N ARG A 51 -0.84 3.56 -11.19
CA ARG A 51 0.52 4.06 -10.91
C ARG A 51 0.84 4.01 -9.42
N LYS A 52 -0.10 4.39 -8.55
CA LYS A 52 0.11 4.40 -7.09
C LYS A 52 0.33 2.99 -6.55
N VAL A 53 -0.46 2.00 -6.96
CA VAL A 53 -0.28 0.61 -6.50
C VAL A 53 1.02 0.00 -7.01
N ALA A 54 1.46 0.34 -8.23
CA ALA A 54 2.76 -0.11 -8.75
C ALA A 54 3.93 0.45 -7.93
N ILE A 55 3.86 1.72 -7.52
CA ILE A 55 4.87 2.34 -6.65
C ILE A 55 4.88 1.68 -5.26
N ILE A 56 3.72 1.51 -4.62
CA ILE A 56 3.61 0.82 -3.32
C ILE A 56 4.20 -0.59 -3.42
N SER A 57 3.86 -1.33 -4.48
CA SER A 57 4.38 -2.67 -4.71
C SER A 57 5.90 -2.67 -4.86
N LYS A 58 6.46 -1.73 -5.62
CA LYS A 58 7.92 -1.61 -5.79
C LYS A 58 8.62 -1.24 -4.49
N LEU A 59 8.04 -0.37 -3.67
CA LEU A 59 8.67 0.15 -2.45
C LEU A 59 8.65 -0.82 -1.28
N PHE A 60 7.61 -1.64 -1.15
CA PHE A 60 7.40 -2.45 0.06
C PHE A 60 7.40 -3.97 -0.21
N LEU A 61 6.84 -4.40 -1.34
CA LEU A 61 6.69 -5.83 -1.64
C LEU A 61 7.86 -6.37 -2.47
N ASN A 62 8.24 -5.64 -3.50
CA ASN A 62 9.26 -6.01 -4.48
C ASN A 62 10.53 -5.13 -4.35
N SER A 63 10.78 -4.54 -3.18
CA SER A 63 11.89 -3.58 -2.98
C SER A 63 13.26 -4.20 -3.18
N ASP A 64 14.10 -3.65 -4.05
CA ASP A 64 15.47 -4.14 -4.23
C ASP A 64 16.36 -3.89 -2.98
N ILE A 65 15.90 -3.07 -2.04
CA ILE A 65 16.64 -2.63 -0.85
C ILE A 65 15.87 -3.09 0.42
N PRO A 66 16.53 -3.73 1.40
CA PRO A 66 15.90 -4.06 2.67
C PRO A 66 15.48 -2.83 3.47
N PRO A 67 14.42 -2.92 4.29
CA PRO A 67 13.59 -4.09 4.55
C PRO A 67 12.53 -4.34 3.47
N LYS A 68 12.31 -5.60 3.09
CA LYS A 68 11.09 -6.04 2.35
C LYS A 68 10.04 -6.47 3.36
N LEU A 69 8.76 -6.25 3.04
CA LEU A 69 7.66 -6.78 3.87
C LEU A 69 7.78 -8.31 3.96
N ARG A 70 7.85 -8.82 5.19
CA ARG A 70 7.89 -10.27 5.45
C ARG A 70 6.48 -10.79 5.64
N VAL A 71 5.69 -10.78 4.57
CA VAL A 71 4.40 -11.51 4.59
C VAL A 71 4.77 -13.00 4.59
N ARG A 72 4.58 -13.67 5.72
CA ARG A 72 4.62 -15.14 5.83
C ARG A 72 3.23 -15.70 5.70
#